data_AF-A0A352NXP7-F1
#
_entry.id   AF-A0A352NXP7-F1
#
_cell.length_a   1.000
_cell.length_b   1.000
_cell.length_c   1.000
_cell.angle_alpha   90.00
_cell.angle_beta   90.00
_cell.angle_gamma   90.00
#
_symmetry.space_group_name_H-M   'P 1'
#
loop_
_entity.id
_entity.type
_entity.pdbx_description
1 polymer ?
#
loop_
_entity_poly.entity_id
_entity_poly.type
_entity_poly.pdbx_seq_one_letter_code
_entity_poly.pdbx_strand_id
1 'polypeptide(L)'
;GWCRYLLGINDKGEKFEVSSDPLIGMLQGYLRDVELGGKYKKGTLKPIFSNKDIFGIDLCKLGLGEKIEKYFEEMIEGKDAVRNTLKKYLE
;
A
#
# COMPACT_ATOMS: atom_id res chain seq x y z
N GLY A 1 -3.70 -0.27 -4.05
CA GLY A 1 -4.68 -1.34 -3.80
C GLY A 1 -4.25 -2.22 -2.64
N TRP A 2 -3.53 -3.32 -2.90
CA TRP A 2 -3.22 -4.34 -1.88
C TRP A 2 -2.49 -3.82 -0.63
N CYS A 3 -1.40 -3.06 -0.75
CA CYS A 3 -0.73 -2.46 0.42
C CYS A 3 -1.65 -1.52 1.23
N ARG A 4 -2.59 -0.84 0.57
CA ARG A 4 -3.57 0.04 1.23
C ARG A 4 -4.58 -0.77 2.04
N TYR A 5 -4.96 -1.94 1.53
CA TYR A 5 -5.83 -2.90 2.23
C TYR A 5 -5.14 -3.50 3.47
N LEU A 6 -3.85 -3.81 3.38
CA LEU A 6 -3.06 -4.36 4.50
C LEU A 6 -2.99 -3.44 5.72
N LEU A 7 -3.27 -2.14 5.58
CA LEU A 7 -3.39 -1.21 6.71
C LEU A 7 -4.58 -1.50 7.63
N GLY A 8 -5.56 -2.30 7.18
CA GLY A 8 -6.75 -2.64 8.00
C GLY A 8 -7.64 -1.43 8.29
N ILE A 9 -7.62 -0.43 7.41
CA ILE A 9 -8.46 0.77 7.49
C ILE A 9 -9.19 0.94 6.17
N ASN A 10 -10.52 1.02 6.15
CA ASN A 10 -11.28 1.16 4.92
C ASN A 10 -11.15 2.58 4.33
N ASP A 11 -11.82 2.86 3.20
CA ASP A 11 -11.74 4.18 2.55
C ASP A 11 -12.45 5.29 3.35
N LYS A 12 -13.33 4.93 4.30
CA LYS A 12 -13.97 5.86 5.23
C LYS A 12 -13.14 6.15 6.48
N GLY A 13 -11.98 5.50 6.63
CA GLY A 13 -11.10 5.64 7.78
C GLY A 13 -11.47 4.74 8.96
N GLU A 14 -12.33 3.73 8.75
CA GLU A 14 -12.78 2.81 9.80
C GLU A 14 -11.89 1.56 9.82
N LYS A 15 -11.54 1.08 11.01
CA LYS A 15 -10.74 -0.14 11.16
C LYS A 15 -11.55 -1.37 10.75
N PHE A 16 -10.88 -2.34 10.14
CA PHE A 16 -11.44 -3.64 9.83
C PHE A 16 -10.37 -4.74 9.97
N GLU A 17 -10.82 -5.98 10.11
CA GLU A 17 -9.92 -7.14 10.17
C GLU A 17 -9.49 -7.55 8.76
N VAL A 18 -8.18 -7.57 8.54
CA VAL A 18 -7.60 -8.08 7.29
C VAL A 18 -7.78 -9.59 7.24
N SER A 19 -8.17 -10.13 6.08
CA SER A 19 -8.34 -11.57 5.88
C SER A 19 -7.05 -12.32 6.21
N SER A 20 -7.20 -13.56 6.69
CA SER A 20 -6.07 -14.39 7.08
C SER A 20 -5.10 -14.61 5.92
N ASP A 21 -3.83 -14.27 6.17
CA ASP A 21 -2.73 -14.45 5.24
C ASP A 21 -1.51 -14.95 6.03
N PRO A 22 -0.83 -16.05 5.63
CA PRO A 22 0.34 -16.57 6.35
C PRO A 22 1.48 -15.55 6.53
N LEU A 23 1.56 -14.56 5.65
CA LEU A 23 2.59 -13.53 5.64
C LEU A 23 2.13 -12.22 6.30
N ILE A 24 0.91 -12.15 6.84
CA ILE A 24 0.30 -10.90 7.31
C ILE A 24 1.16 -10.15 8.32
N GLY A 25 1.75 -10.87 9.29
CA GLY A 25 2.57 -10.25 10.34
C GLY A 25 3.84 -9.59 9.79
N MET A 26 4.48 -10.24 8.80
CA MET A 26 5.63 -9.65 8.10
C MET A 26 5.21 -8.43 7.27
N LEU A 27 4.12 -8.56 6.50
CA LEU A 27 3.65 -7.52 5.60
C LEU A 27 3.19 -6.26 6.35
N GLN A 28 2.40 -6.42 7.41
CA GLN A 28 2.00 -5.31 8.28
C GLN A 28 3.18 -4.75 9.07
N GLY A 29 4.18 -5.57 9.39
CA GLY A 29 5.44 -5.13 9.99
C GLY A 29 6.16 -4.08 9.13
N TYR A 30 6.19 -4.24 7.80
CA TYR A 30 6.75 -3.23 6.89
C TYR A 30 5.93 -1.94 6.81
N LEU A 31 4.63 -2.02 7.12
CA LEU A 31 3.69 -0.90 7.01
C LEU A 31 3.37 -0.23 8.36
N ARG A 32 4.00 -0.68 9.46
CA ARG A 32 3.65 -0.27 10.83
C ARG A 32 3.69 1.25 11.07
N ASP A 33 4.56 1.95 10.35
CA ASP A 33 4.79 3.39 10.48
C ASP A 33 3.94 4.20 9.48
N VAL A 34 3.06 3.53 8.71
CA VAL A 34 2.17 4.19 7.75
C VAL A 34 0.85 4.53 8.42
N GLU A 35 0.51 5.82 8.41
CA GLU A 35 -0.72 6.36 8.97
C GLU A 35 -1.59 6.99 7.87
N LEU A 36 -2.91 6.84 8.00
CA LEU A 36 -3.86 7.49 7.09
C LEU A 36 -3.85 9.02 7.32
N GLY A 37 -3.62 9.79 6.26
CA GLY A 37 -3.40 11.23 6.32
C GLY A 37 -2.03 11.65 6.87
N GLY A 38 -1.15 10.68 7.14
CA GLY A 38 0.19 10.91 7.65
C GLY A 38 1.23 11.16 6.56
N LYS A 39 2.47 11.45 6.99
CA LYS A 39 3.60 11.55 6.06
C LYS A 39 4.02 10.16 5.59
N TYR A 40 4.12 9.99 4.28
CA TYR A 40 4.63 8.77 3.69
C TYR A 40 6.16 8.83 3.51
N LYS A 41 6.86 7.78 3.93
CA LYS A 41 8.30 7.63 3.67
C LYS A 41 8.50 6.82 2.40
N LYS A 42 9.10 7.44 1.37
CA LYS A 42 9.49 6.72 0.15
C LYS A 42 10.43 5.56 0.47
N GLY A 43 10.26 4.44 -0.24
CA GLY A 43 10.97 3.19 -0.02
C GLY A 43 10.30 2.24 0.98
N THR A 44 9.22 2.64 1.66
CA THR A 44 8.51 1.79 2.63
C THR A 44 8.02 0.49 2.00
N LEU A 45 7.57 0.55 0.75
CA LEU A 45 7.02 -0.63 0.07
C LEU A 45 8.09 -1.50 -0.62
N LYS A 46 9.34 -1.02 -0.68
CA LYS A 46 10.44 -1.71 -1.37
C LYS A 46 10.62 -3.16 -0.91
N PRO A 47 10.64 -3.49 0.40
CA PRO A 47 10.81 -4.87 0.86
C PRO A 47 9.69 -5.82 0.38
N ILE A 48 8.47 -5.29 0.20
CA ILE A 48 7.32 -6.06 -0.29
C ILE A 48 7.49 -6.32 -1.80
N PHE A 49 7.72 -5.27 -2.60
CA PHE A 49 7.76 -5.36 -4.06
C PHE A 49 9.06 -5.92 -4.64
N SER A 50 10.14 -6.00 -3.85
CA SER A 50 11.35 -6.75 -4.21
C SER A 50 11.27 -8.24 -3.83
N ASN A 51 10.23 -8.66 -3.10
CA ASN A 51 10.09 -10.05 -2.65
C ASN A 51 9.67 -10.97 -3.81
N LYS A 52 10.62 -11.78 -4.28
CA LYS A 52 10.42 -12.74 -5.38
C LYS A 52 9.53 -13.91 -5.00
N ASP A 53 9.37 -14.24 -3.72
CA ASP A 53 8.48 -15.32 -3.29
C ASP A 53 7.01 -14.90 -3.46
N ILE A 54 6.73 -13.58 -3.41
CA ILE A 54 5.38 -13.03 -3.62
C ILE A 54 5.12 -12.76 -5.10
N PHE A 55 6.08 -12.14 -5.81
CA PHE A 55 5.88 -11.63 -7.16
C PHE A 55 6.59 -12.41 -8.27
N GLY A 56 7.40 -13.44 -7.93
CA GLY A 56 8.26 -14.19 -8.86
C GLY A 56 9.48 -13.41 -9.35
N ILE A 57 9.41 -12.07 -9.34
CA ILE A 57 10.43 -11.14 -9.82
C ILE A 57 10.54 -9.93 -8.88
N ASP A 58 11.64 -9.19 -9.00
CA ASP A 58 11.84 -7.94 -8.26
C ASP A 58 11.22 -6.79 -9.06
N LEU A 59 10.03 -6.34 -8.64
CA LEU A 59 9.27 -5.30 -9.34
C LEU A 59 9.95 -3.93 -9.24
N CYS A 60 10.76 -3.69 -8.19
CA CYS A 60 11.52 -2.46 -8.05
C CYS A 60 12.61 -2.35 -9.12
N LYS A 61 13.28 -3.47 -9.45
CA LYS A 61 14.27 -3.51 -10.55
C LYS A 61 13.68 -3.27 -11.94
N LEU A 62 12.37 -3.45 -12.09
CA LEU A 62 11.66 -3.19 -13.34
C LEU A 62 11.18 -1.73 -13.47
N GLY A 63 11.56 -0.85 -12.53
CA GLY A 63 11.14 0.56 -12.54
C GLY A 63 9.69 0.79 -12.11
N LEU A 64 8.99 -0.24 -11.61
CA LEU A 64 7.60 -0.11 -11.17
C LEU A 64 7.47 0.47 -9.75
N GLY A 65 8.55 0.43 -8.96
CA GLY A 65 8.54 0.85 -7.56
C GLY A 65 8.04 2.27 -7.36
N GLU A 66 8.56 3.25 -8.11
CA GLU A 66 8.16 4.65 -7.97
C GLU A 66 6.69 4.88 -8.32
N LYS A 67 6.19 4.23 -9.37
CA LYS A 67 4.79 4.33 -9.79
C LYS A 67 3.86 3.75 -8.72
N ILE A 68 4.22 2.60 -8.17
CA ILE A 68 3.44 1.95 -7.10
C ILE A 68 3.41 2.81 -5.85
N GLU A 69 4.55 3.34 -5.42
CA GLU A 69 4.63 4.19 -4.23
C GLU A 69 3.85 5.49 -4.40
N LYS A 70 3.88 6.10 -5.58
CA LYS A 70 3.06 7.28 -5.87
C LYS A 70 1.57 6.99 -5.70
N TYR A 71 1.07 5.90 -6.27
CA TYR A 71 -0.34 5.53 -6.10
C TYR A 71 -0.67 5.22 -4.64
N PHE A 72 0.24 4.57 -3.93
CA PHE A 72 0.02 4.27 -2.53
C PHE A 72 -0.06 5.53 -1.67
N GLU A 73 0.87 6.48 -1.88
CA GLU A 73 0.89 7.79 -1.23
C GLU A 73 -0.43 8.55 -1.44
N GLU A 74 -0.91 8.61 -2.69
CA GLU A 74 -2.21 9.22 -3.03
C GLU A 74 -3.39 8.50 -2.34
N MET A 75 -3.34 7.17 -2.24
CA MET A 75 -4.41 6.36 -1.61
C MET A 75 -4.42 6.42 -0.07
N ILE A 76 -3.38 6.96 0.56
CA ILE A 76 -3.30 7.11 2.03
C ILE A 76 -3.47 8.56 2.48
N GLU A 77 -3.79 9.51 1.59
CA GLU A 77 -3.96 10.93 1.93
C GLU A 77 -5.09 11.20 2.94
N GLY A 78 -6.06 10.29 3.07
CA GLY A 78 -7.17 10.46 4.01
C GLY A 78 -8.41 9.66 3.66
N LYS A 79 -9.55 10.14 4.15
CA LYS A 79 -10.87 9.59 3.82
C LYS A 79 -11.18 9.81 2.34
N ASP A 80 -11.82 8.84 1.72
CA ASP A 80 -12.19 8.80 0.30
C ASP A 80 -11.00 8.87 -0.67
N ALA A 81 -9.76 8.74 -0.17
CA ALA A 81 -8.54 8.89 -0.96
C ALA A 81 -8.39 7.79 -2.02
N VAL A 82 -8.83 6.56 -1.73
CA VAL A 82 -8.83 5.48 -2.74
C VAL A 82 -9.77 5.84 -3.88
N ARG A 83 -11.00 6.27 -3.56
CA ARG A 83 -11.96 6.70 -4.58
C ARG A 83 -11.47 7.89 -5.40
N ASN A 84 -10.91 8.91 -4.75
CA ASN A 84 -10.38 10.10 -5.43
C ASN A 84 -9.20 9.75 -6.34
N THR A 85 -8.32 8.85 -5.89
CA THR A 85 -7.20 8.36 -6.71
C THR A 85 -7.73 7.65 -7.96
N LEU A 86 -8.73 6.77 -7.83
CA LEU A 86 -9.31 6.08 -9.00
C LEU A 86 -9.91 7.06 -10.00
N LYS A 87 -10.70 8.05 -9.54
CA LYS A 87 -11.24 9.10 -10.41
C LYS A 87 -10.15 9.83 -11.18
N LYS A 88 -9.08 10.24 -10.50
CA LYS A 88 -7.95 10.96 -11.10
C LYS A 88 -7.29 10.24 -12.30
N TYR A 89 -7.28 8.90 -12.31
CA TYR A 89 -6.61 8.14 -13.38
C TYR A 89 -7.55 7.45 -14.37
N LEU A 90 -8.86 7.42 -14.11
CA LEU A 90 -9.85 6.69 -14.91
C LEU A 90 -10.99 7.57 -15.44
N GLU A 91 -11.15 8.79 -14.93
CA GLU A 91 -12.07 9.82 -15.44
C GLU A 91 -11.25 10.94 -16.11
#